data_AF-A0A0G4GZI4-F1
#
_entry.id   AF-A0A0G4GZI4-F1
#
_cell.length_a   1.000
_cell.length_b   1.000
_cell.length_c   1.000
_cell.angle_alpha   90.00
_cell.angle_beta   90.00
_cell.angle_gamma   90.00
#
_symmetry.space_group_name_H-M   'P 1'
#
loop_
_entity.id
_entity.type
_entity.pdbx_description
1 polymer ?
#
loop_
_entity_poly.entity_id
_entity_poly.type
_entity_poly.pdbx_seq_one_letter_code
_entity_poly.pdbx_strand_id
1 'polypeptide(L)'
;SLQFQQFVEFCCSAYNVLRGYGWQLIQLFMIMVAAEMPELTSPKDLVYLREMLSLDLTEAEARAKFEAEIKNSLETTSRRVDNFFHNIKVG
;
A
#
# COMPACT_ATOMS: atom_id res chain seq x y z
N SER A 1 19.31 -5.13 -10.61
CA SER A 1 19.22 -5.93 -11.85
C SER A 1 18.22 -5.26 -12.78
N LEU A 2 18.30 -5.49 -14.10
CA LEU A 2 17.36 -4.92 -15.06
C LEU A 2 15.92 -5.38 -14.79
N GLN A 3 15.74 -6.64 -14.42
CA GLN A 3 14.43 -7.21 -14.07
C GLN A 3 13.82 -6.52 -12.84
N PHE A 4 14.64 -6.17 -11.86
CA PHE A 4 14.17 -5.45 -10.68
C PHE A 4 13.72 -4.03 -11.01
N GLN A 5 14.45 -3.33 -11.90
CA GLN A 5 14.01 -2.00 -12.35
C GLN A 5 12.67 -2.08 -13.10
N GLN A 6 12.50 -3.06 -14.00
CA GLN A 6 11.23 -3.30 -14.69
C GLN A 6 10.08 -3.62 -13.71
N PHE A 7 10.35 -4.37 -12.66
CA PHE A 7 9.40 -4.63 -11.59
C PHE A 7 8.97 -3.34 -10.89
N VAL A 8 9.93 -2.49 -10.48
CA VAL A 8 9.65 -1.21 -9.83
C VAL A 8 8.82 -0.30 -10.75
N GLU A 9 9.20 -0.18 -12.02
CA GLU A 9 8.46 0.58 -13.04
C GLU A 9 6.99 0.13 -13.15
N PHE A 10 6.77 -1.19 -13.23
CA PHE A 10 5.44 -1.76 -13.32
C PHE A 10 4.61 -1.46 -12.07
N CYS A 11 5.19 -1.65 -10.89
CA CYS A 11 4.51 -1.40 -9.62
C CYS A 11 4.16 0.08 -9.43
N CYS A 12 5.06 1.00 -9.78
CA CYS A 12 4.78 2.44 -9.74
C CYS A 12 3.68 2.85 -10.73
N SER A 13 3.66 2.27 -11.93
CA SER A 13 2.60 2.51 -12.91
C SER A 13 1.25 2.01 -12.41
N ALA A 14 1.20 0.77 -11.90
CA ALA A 14 -0.02 0.21 -11.32
C ALA A 14 -0.52 1.03 -10.12
N TYR A 15 0.38 1.50 -9.27
CA TYR A 15 0.05 2.37 -8.14
C TYR A 15 -0.60 3.68 -8.62
N ASN A 16 -0.04 4.37 -9.62
CA ASN A 16 -0.65 5.58 -10.16
C ASN A 16 -2.00 5.33 -10.85
N VAL A 17 -2.18 4.19 -11.52
CA VAL A 17 -3.51 3.80 -12.05
C VAL A 17 -4.53 3.69 -10.91
N LEU A 18 -4.19 3.00 -9.81
CA LEU A 18 -5.08 2.89 -8.65
C LEU A 18 -5.38 4.25 -8.01
N ARG A 19 -4.38 5.14 -7.92
CA ARG A 19 -4.56 6.51 -7.42
C ARG A 19 -5.53 7.32 -8.28
N GLY A 20 -5.49 7.14 -9.60
CA GLY A 20 -6.46 7.75 -10.52
C GLY A 20 -7.92 7.38 -10.23
N TYR A 21 -8.15 6.21 -9.64
CA TYR A 21 -9.47 5.76 -9.15
C TYR A 21 -9.64 5.90 -7.64
N GLY A 22 -8.80 6.72 -6.98
CA GLY A 22 -8.73 6.79 -5.52
C GLY A 22 -10.04 7.23 -4.86
N TRP A 23 -10.79 8.13 -5.49
CA TRP A 23 -12.10 8.52 -4.99
C TRP A 23 -13.10 7.35 -4.99
N GLN A 24 -13.13 6.56 -6.06
CA GLN A 24 -13.99 5.39 -6.18
C GLN A 24 -13.63 4.32 -5.15
N LEU A 25 -12.33 4.11 -4.91
CA LEU A 25 -11.86 3.21 -3.86
C LEU A 25 -12.34 3.70 -2.48
N ILE A 26 -12.19 4.99 -2.17
CA ILE A 26 -12.67 5.56 -0.90
C ILE A 26 -14.20 5.40 -0.76
N GLN A 27 -14.97 5.61 -1.82
CA GLN A 27 -16.42 5.40 -1.83
C GLN A 27 -16.82 3.94 -1.56
N LEU A 28 -16.13 2.98 -2.19
CA LEU A 28 -16.37 1.56 -1.94
C LEU A 28 -16.09 1.18 -0.48
N PHE A 29 -14.99 1.68 0.09
CA PHE A 29 -14.65 1.43 1.50
C PHE A 29 -15.64 2.13 2.45
N MET A 30 -16.17 3.30 2.11
CA MET A 30 -17.23 3.95 2.90
C MET A 30 -18.49 3.09 3.02
N ILE A 31 -18.89 2.44 1.92
CA ILE A 31 -20.04 1.54 1.92
C ILE A 31 -19.76 0.32 2.81
N MET A 32 -18.53 -0.19 2.82
CA MET A 32 -18.12 -1.30 3.69
C MET A 32 -18.13 -0.91 5.18
N VAL A 33 -17.69 0.31 5.52
CA VAL A 33 -17.78 0.84 6.89
C VAL A 33 -19.25 0.95 7.34
N ALA A 34 -20.13 1.45 6.46
CA ALA A 34 -21.56 1.56 6.76
C ALA A 34 -22.26 0.20 6.91
N ALA A 35 -21.71 -0.87 6.32
CA ALA A 35 -22.20 -2.24 6.43
C ALA A 35 -21.75 -2.94 7.73
N GLU A 36 -21.11 -2.23 8.66
CA GLU A 36 -20.61 -2.74 9.95
C GLU A 36 -19.67 -3.96 9.81
N MET A 37 -18.88 -4.02 8.72
CA MET A 37 -17.86 -5.06 8.59
C MET A 37 -16.85 -4.94 9.75
N PRO A 38 -16.66 -6.00 10.57
CA PRO A 38 -15.86 -5.93 11.79
C PRO A 38 -14.39 -5.57 11.53
N GLU A 39 -13.87 -5.83 10.33
CA GLU A 39 -12.51 -5.50 9.90
C GLU A 39 -12.35 -4.03 9.47
N LEU A 40 -13.44 -3.26 9.33
CA LEU A 40 -13.43 -1.90 8.78
C LEU A 40 -14.50 -1.04 9.47
N THR A 41 -14.21 -0.57 10.68
CA THR A 41 -15.23 -0.01 11.59
C THR A 41 -15.09 1.49 11.83
N SER A 42 -14.00 2.12 11.37
CA SER A 42 -13.70 3.52 11.73
C SER A 42 -13.58 4.43 10.52
N PRO A 43 -14.11 5.67 10.59
CA PRO A 43 -13.75 6.74 9.64
C PRO A 43 -12.24 6.97 9.50
N LYS A 44 -11.44 6.54 10.49
CA LYS A 44 -9.97 6.56 10.43
C LYS A 44 -9.40 5.67 9.34
N ASP A 45 -10.08 4.59 8.97
CA ASP A 45 -9.64 3.65 7.93
C ASP A 45 -9.71 4.30 6.53
N LEU A 46 -10.63 5.24 6.35
CA LEU A 46 -10.76 6.04 5.12
C LEU A 46 -9.67 7.09 5.00
N VAL A 47 -9.30 7.71 6.13
CA VAL A 47 -8.18 8.65 6.20
C VAL A 47 -6.88 7.91 5.89
N TYR A 48 -6.69 6.73 6.48
CA TYR A 48 -5.57 5.86 6.19
C TYR A 48 -5.50 5.48 4.70
N LEU A 49 -6.63 5.09 4.09
CA LEU A 49 -6.66 4.76 2.67
C LEU A 49 -6.27 5.95 1.78
N ARG A 50 -6.75 7.16 2.10
CA ARG A 50 -6.36 8.39 1.40
C ARG A 50 -4.86 8.65 1.52
N GLU A 51 -4.29 8.49 2.72
CA GLU A 51 -2.86 8.68 2.97
C GLU A 51 -2.00 7.65 2.22
N MET A 52 -2.44 6.39 2.21
CA MET A 52 -1.77 5.30 1.47
C MET A 52 -1.81 5.51 -0.04
N LEU A 53 -2.92 6.01 -0.57
CA LEU A 53 -3.02 6.42 -1.98
C LEU A 53 -2.33 7.75 -2.26
N SER A 54 -1.91 8.51 -1.25
CA SER A 54 -1.19 9.78 -1.40
C SER A 54 -1.88 10.71 -2.41
N LEU A 55 -3.20 10.87 -2.32
CA LEU A 55 -4.01 11.55 -3.34
C LEU A 55 -3.67 13.04 -3.50
N ASP A 56 -2.97 13.63 -2.53
CA ASP A 56 -2.56 15.03 -2.56
C ASP A 56 -1.24 15.25 -3.34
N LEU A 57 -0.58 14.18 -3.79
CA LEU A 57 0.68 14.25 -4.54
C LEU A 57 0.45 14.20 -6.06
N THR A 58 1.39 14.75 -6.82
CA THR A 58 1.46 14.49 -8.26
C THR A 58 1.83 13.03 -8.55
N GLU A 59 1.60 12.56 -9.78
CA GLU A 59 2.01 11.21 -10.20
C GLU A 59 3.53 10.97 -10.03
N ALA A 60 4.34 11.99 -10.29
CA ALA A 60 5.80 11.92 -10.16
C ALA A 60 6.24 11.83 -8.68
N GLU A 61 5.64 12.63 -7.80
CA GLU A 61 5.93 12.59 -6.36
C GLU A 61 5.45 11.28 -5.73
N ALA A 62 4.25 10.83 -6.07
CA ALA A 62 3.70 9.57 -5.59
C ALA A 62 4.53 8.37 -6.05
N ARG A 63 5.01 8.41 -7.30
CA ARG A 63 5.97 7.44 -7.82
C ARG A 63 7.24 7.42 -6.99
N ALA A 64 7.89 8.58 -6.79
CA ALA A 64 9.12 8.66 -6.01
C ALA A 64 8.94 8.15 -4.57
N LYS A 65 7.81 8.49 -3.93
CA LYS A 65 7.44 7.95 -2.62
C LYS A 65 7.33 6.43 -2.66
N PHE A 66 6.63 5.87 -3.65
CA PHE A 66 6.42 4.42 -3.75
C PHE A 66 7.72 3.65 -4.07
N GLU A 67 8.62 4.21 -4.88
CA GLU A 67 9.96 3.65 -5.11
C GLU A 67 10.77 3.60 -3.80
N ALA A 68 10.70 4.66 -2.99
CA ALA A 68 11.34 4.70 -1.68
C ALA A 68 10.76 3.63 -0.74
N GLU A 69 9.44 3.44 -0.71
CA GLU A 69 8.79 2.39 0.08
C GLU A 69 9.22 0.97 -0.34
N ILE A 70 9.35 0.72 -1.65
CA ILE A 70 9.87 -0.55 -2.16
C ILE A 70 11.30 -0.78 -1.66
N LYS A 71 12.15 0.25 -1.73
CA LYS A 71 13.53 0.17 -1.24
C LYS A 71 13.59 -0.07 0.27
N ASN A 72 12.83 0.71 1.05
CA ASN A 72 12.74 0.57 2.51
C ASN A 72 12.28 -0.85 2.91
N SER A 73 11.30 -1.39 2.18
CA SER A 73 10.79 -2.74 2.40
C SER A 73 11.84 -3.83 2.17
N LEU A 74 12.77 -3.62 1.24
CA LEU A 74 13.88 -4.53 0.97
C LEU A 74 14.98 -4.45 2.04
N GLU A 75 15.20 -3.25 2.59
CA GLU A 75 16.20 -2.99 3.64
C GLU A 75 15.71 -3.42 5.03
N THR A 76 14.39 -3.54 5.24
CA THR A 76 13.80 -3.93 6.53
C THR A 76 14.01 -5.42 6.82
N THR A 77 15.11 -5.73 7.50
CA THR A 77 15.44 -7.07 8.04
C THR A 77 14.46 -7.57 9.09
N SER A 78 13.77 -6.67 9.80
CA SER A 78 12.80 -7.03 10.85
C SER A 78 11.63 -7.88 10.35
N ARG A 79 11.11 -7.66 9.13
CA ARG A 79 10.06 -8.52 8.55
C ARG A 79 10.55 -9.93 8.25
N ARG A 80 11.81 -10.10 7.86
CA ARG A 80 12.40 -11.41 7.59
C ARG A 80 12.61 -12.20 8.89
N VAL A 81 13.03 -11.52 9.94
CA VAL A 81 13.21 -12.08 11.28
C VAL A 81 11.86 -12.43 11.92
N ASP A 82 10.87 -11.55 11.82
CA ASP A 82 9.49 -11.78 12.26
C ASP A 82 8.85 -12.97 11.54
N ASN A 83 8.95 -13.02 10.20
CA ASN A 83 8.50 -14.17 9.41
C ASN A 83 9.24 -15.47 9.79
N PHE A 84 10.53 -15.41 10.11
CA PHE A 84 11.32 -16.57 10.54
C PHE A 84 10.84 -17.09 11.91
N PHE A 85 10.62 -16.20 12.87
CA PHE A 85 10.10 -16.57 14.18
C PHE A 85 8.65 -17.09 14.10
N HIS A 86 7.81 -16.52 13.23
CA HIS A 86 6.46 -17.03 12.97
C HIS A 86 6.50 -18.45 12.36
N ASN A 87 7.38 -18.71 11.39
CA ASN A 87 7.53 -20.05 10.81
C ASN A 87 8.12 -21.09 11.78
N ILE A 88 8.96 -20.67 12.73
CA ILE A 88 9.50 -21.56 13.77
C ILE A 88 8.47 -21.84 14.88
N LYS A 89 7.61 -20.89 15.22
CA LYS A 89 6.56 -21.10 16.24
C LYS A 89 5.40 -21.98 15.79
N VAL A 90 5.23 -22.17 14.48
CA VAL A 90 4.18 -22.99 13.87
C VAL A 90 4.73 -24.35 13.37
N GLY A 91 6.04 -24.60 13.54
CA GLY A 91 6.72 -25.86 13.25
C GLY A 91 7.04 -26.68 14.49
#